data_AF-A0A7C7QQ46-F1
#
_entry.id   AF-A0A7C7QQ46-F1
#
_cell.length_a   1.000
_cell.length_b   1.000
_cell.length_c   1.000
_cell.angle_alpha   90.00
_cell.angle_beta   90.00
_cell.angle_gamma   90.00
#
_symmetry.space_group_name_H-M   'P 1'
#
loop_
_entity.id
_entity.type
_entity.pdbx_description
1 polymer ?
#
loop_
_entity_poly.entity_id
_entity_poly.type
_entity_poly.pdbx_seq_one_letter_code
_entity_poly.pdbx_strand_id
1 'polypeptide(L)'
;MAKLPKFETLDELVAFWDTHDFTDYLDEMEEVDLETGLPGHTLESLRIRLDKVLMQRLREIAAERGLSSSGLARLWLEERLLQETGSKG
;
A
#
# COMPACT_ATOMS: atom_id res chain seq x y z
N MET A 1 -4.10 -36.02 13.56
CA MET A 1 -3.55 -35.07 12.60
C MET A 1 -4.33 -35.25 11.32
N ALA A 2 -5.15 -34.26 10.97
CA ALA A 2 -5.97 -34.30 9.77
C ALA A 2 -5.09 -34.00 8.55
N LYS A 3 -5.40 -34.62 7.41
CA LYS A 3 -4.70 -34.36 6.15
C LYS A 3 -5.52 -33.41 5.30
N LEU A 4 -4.89 -32.42 4.70
CA LEU A 4 -5.58 -31.50 3.82
C LEU A 4 -5.95 -32.24 2.51
N PRO A 5 -7.24 -32.33 2.15
CA PRO A 5 -7.65 -32.97 0.90
C PRO A 5 -7.24 -32.13 -0.31
N LYS A 6 -7.13 -32.77 -1.47
CA LYS A 6 -6.92 -32.08 -2.74
C LYS A 6 -8.27 -31.72 -3.33
N PHE A 7 -8.54 -30.43 -3.47
CA PHE A 7 -9.77 -29.92 -4.08
C PHE A 7 -9.59 -29.83 -5.59
N GLU A 8 -10.59 -30.28 -6.35
CA GLU A 8 -10.60 -30.17 -7.82
C GLU A 8 -11.32 -28.90 -8.28
N THR A 9 -12.17 -28.31 -7.43
CA THR A 9 -12.96 -27.12 -7.73
C THR A 9 -12.99 -26.12 -6.58
N LEU A 10 -13.28 -24.86 -6.90
CA LEU A 10 -13.42 -23.80 -5.88
C LEU A 10 -14.62 -24.04 -4.97
N ASP A 11 -15.74 -24.51 -5.50
CA ASP A 11 -16.97 -24.77 -4.72
C ASP A 11 -16.75 -25.87 -3.68
N GLU A 12 -15.94 -26.89 -4.02
CA GLU A 12 -15.56 -27.97 -3.10
C GLU A 12 -14.69 -27.43 -1.95
N LEU A 13 -13.74 -26.55 -2.26
CA LEU A 13 -12.89 -25.90 -1.25
C LEU A 13 -13.74 -25.05 -0.29
N VAL A 14 -14.69 -24.27 -0.82
CA VAL A 14 -15.58 -23.43 0.01
C VAL A 14 -16.46 -24.29 0.91
N ALA A 15 -17.13 -25.31 0.35
CA ALA A 15 -18.00 -26.20 1.13
C ALA A 15 -17.23 -26.98 2.22
N PHE A 16 -15.96 -27.30 1.98
CA PHE A 16 -15.10 -27.91 2.97
C PHE A 16 -14.83 -26.96 4.14
N TRP A 17 -14.41 -25.72 3.86
CA TRP A 17 -14.11 -24.73 4.89
C TRP A 17 -15.33 -24.17 5.62
N ASP A 18 -16.53 -24.29 5.05
CA ASP A 18 -17.79 -24.00 5.76
C ASP A 18 -18.04 -24.94 6.95
N THR A 19 -17.44 -26.14 6.93
CA THR A 19 -17.71 -27.19 7.91
C THR A 19 -16.48 -27.61 8.73
N HIS A 20 -15.28 -27.16 8.38
CA HIS A 20 -14.02 -27.54 9.01
C HIS A 20 -13.28 -26.32 9.56
N ASP A 21 -12.67 -26.48 10.73
CA ASP A 21 -11.85 -25.44 11.34
C ASP A 21 -10.41 -25.50 10.79
N PHE A 22 -9.83 -24.34 10.45
CA PHE A 22 -8.48 -24.27 9.89
C PHE A 22 -7.39 -24.64 10.89
N THR A 23 -7.64 -24.52 12.20
CA THR A 23 -6.66 -24.84 13.23
C THR A 23 -6.32 -26.33 13.26
N ASP A 24 -7.22 -27.19 12.80
CA ASP A 24 -7.03 -28.65 12.71
C ASP A 24 -6.03 -29.07 11.62
N TYR A 25 -5.65 -28.14 10.73
CA TYR A 25 -4.79 -28.38 9.57
C TYR A 25 -3.49 -27.57 9.59
N LEU A 26 -3.21 -26.80 10.65
CA LEU A 26 -2.03 -25.92 10.74
C LEU A 26 -0.70 -26.66 10.51
N ASP A 27 -0.59 -27.91 10.97
CA ASP A 27 0.61 -28.74 10.79
C ASP A 27 0.90 -29.10 9.32
N GLU A 28 -0.09 -29.01 8.42
CA GLU A 28 0.06 -29.24 6.98
C GLU A 28 0.07 -27.94 6.15
N MET A 29 -0.05 -26.77 6.79
CA MET A 29 0.01 -25.48 6.13
C MET A 29 1.45 -24.93 6.12
N GLU A 30 1.79 -24.18 5.07
CA GLU A 30 3.05 -23.46 4.99
C GLU A 30 2.88 -22.04 5.53
N GLU A 31 3.83 -21.59 6.34
CA GLU A 31 3.88 -20.19 6.79
C GLU A 31 4.25 -19.31 5.59
N VAL A 32 3.29 -18.49 5.15
CA VAL A 32 3.52 -17.51 4.09
C VAL A 32 3.86 -16.16 4.71
N ASP A 33 5.01 -15.60 4.32
CA ASP A 33 5.34 -14.22 4.65
C ASP A 33 4.46 -13.31 3.79
N LEU A 34 3.43 -12.74 4.42
CA LEU A 34 2.58 -11.74 3.79
C LEU A 34 3.41 -10.46 3.64
N GLU A 35 4.06 -10.29 2.49
CA GLU A 35 4.55 -8.99 2.06
C GLU A 35 3.35 -8.02 2.02
N THR A 36 3.18 -7.24 3.08
CA THR A 36 2.12 -6.22 3.20
C THR A 36 2.20 -5.12 2.12
N GLY A 37 3.19 -5.18 1.24
CA GLY A 37 3.24 -4.40 0.02
C GLY A 37 2.37 -5.04 -1.06
N LEU A 38 1.21 -4.44 -1.34
CA LEU A 38 0.44 -4.76 -2.54
C LEU A 38 1.38 -4.78 -3.77
N PRO A 39 1.49 -5.90 -4.51
CA PRO A 39 2.33 -5.97 -5.71
C PRO A 39 1.83 -4.93 -6.71
N GLY A 40 2.63 -3.87 -6.94
CA GLY A 40 2.29 -2.76 -7.84
C GLY A 40 2.38 -1.36 -7.23
N HIS A 41 2.57 -1.22 -5.91
CA HIS A 41 2.74 0.08 -5.24
C HIS A 41 4.20 0.31 -4.83
N THR A 42 5.11 0.32 -5.80
CA THR A 42 6.49 0.80 -5.54
C THR A 42 6.45 2.32 -5.39
N LEU A 43 6.26 2.79 -4.15
CA LEU A 43 6.44 4.19 -3.81
C LEU A 43 7.93 4.50 -3.75
N GLU A 44 8.42 5.28 -4.69
CA GLU A 44 9.78 5.81 -4.62
C GLU A 44 9.84 7.05 -3.72
N SER A 45 10.78 7.06 -2.77
CA SER A 45 10.96 8.18 -1.85
C SER A 45 12.08 9.11 -2.31
N LEU A 46 11.76 10.38 -2.54
CA LEU A 46 12.75 11.43 -2.79
C LEU A 46 13.04 12.20 -1.49
N ARG A 47 14.30 12.18 -1.03
CA ARG A 47 14.74 12.96 0.14
C ARG A 47 15.33 14.30 -0.31
N ILE A 48 14.64 15.39 -0.02
CA ILE A 48 15.07 16.77 -0.35
C ILE A 48 15.43 17.51 0.95
N ARG A 49 16.56 18.22 0.95
CA ARG A 49 16.92 19.12 2.04
C ARG A 49 16.27 20.48 1.80
N LEU A 50 15.43 20.92 2.74
CA LEU A 50 14.81 22.23 2.74
C LEU A 50 15.42 23.07 3.86
N ASP A 51 15.56 24.37 3.64
CA ASP A 51 15.90 25.27 4.73
C ASP A 51 14.76 25.36 5.76
N LYS A 52 15.07 25.88 6.94
CA LYS A 52 14.14 25.93 8.07
C LYS A 52 12.92 26.80 7.78
N VAL A 53 13.08 27.91 7.06
CA VAL A 53 12.00 28.86 6.78
C VAL A 53 11.02 28.25 5.78
N LEU A 54 11.53 27.61 4.73
CA LEU A 54 10.74 26.91 3.73
C LEU A 54 9.97 25.74 4.34
N MET A 55 10.62 24.93 5.18
CA MET A 55 9.96 23.83 5.88
C MET A 55 8.85 24.32 6.82
N GLN A 56 9.06 25.44 7.51
CA GLN A 56 8.05 26.03 8.38
C GLN A 56 6.82 26.49 7.59
N ARG A 57 7.01 27.22 6.49
CA ARG A 57 5.91 27.65 5.63
C ARG A 57 5.13 26.49 5.03
N LEU A 58 5.84 25.44 4.60
CA LEU A 58 5.19 24.23 4.08
C LEU A 58 4.31 23.56 5.15
N ARG A 59 4.76 23.52 6.41
CA ARG A 59 3.97 22.96 7.53
C ARG A 59 2.73 23.78 7.82
N GLU A 60 2.83 25.10 7.86
CA GLU A 60 1.71 26.00 8.12
C GLU A 60 0.61 25.82 7.07
N ILE A 61 0.98 25.89 5.79
CA ILE A 61 0.03 25.73 4.69
C ILE A 61 -0.56 24.31 4.66
N ALA A 62 0.24 23.29 4.96
CA ALA A 62 -0.25 21.92 5.01
C ALA A 62 -1.28 21.74 6.15
N ALA A 63 -0.99 22.28 7.33
CA ALA A 63 -1.89 22.21 8.48
C ALA A 63 -3.22 22.93 8.20
N GLU A 64 -3.19 24.13 7.62
CA GLU A 64 -4.39 24.88 7.21
C GLU A 64 -5.27 24.08 6.23
N ARG A 65 -4.66 23.22 5.41
CA ARG A 65 -5.34 22.38 4.41
C ARG A 65 -5.67 20.97 4.91
N GLY A 66 -5.35 20.65 6.16
CA GLY A 66 -5.54 19.30 6.71
C GLY A 66 -4.65 18.23 6.07
N LEU A 67 -3.51 18.62 5.49
CA LEU A 67 -2.56 17.75 4.81
C LEU A 67 -1.27 17.60 5.62
N SER A 68 -0.54 16.51 5.38
CA SER A 68 0.85 16.40 5.82
C SER A 68 1.77 17.23 4.91
N SER A 69 2.93 17.65 5.40
CA SER A 69 3.90 18.38 4.56
C SER A 69 4.35 17.57 3.33
N SER A 70 4.48 16.25 3.47
CA SER A 70 4.80 15.36 2.34
C SER A 70 3.62 15.26 1.35
N GLY A 71 2.39 15.20 1.84
CA GLY A 71 1.19 15.19 1.00
C GLY A 71 1.02 16.48 0.20
N LEU A 72 1.19 17.64 0.86
CA LEU A 72 1.14 18.93 0.18
C LEU A 72 2.29 19.08 -0.84
N ALA A 73 3.50 18.67 -0.48
CA ALA A 73 4.63 18.71 -1.41
C ALA A 73 4.40 17.83 -2.63
N ARG A 74 3.87 16.61 -2.44
CA ARG A 74 3.50 15.71 -3.53
C ARG A 74 2.48 16.35 -4.47
N LEU A 75 1.40 16.91 -3.92
CA LEU A 75 0.35 17.57 -4.70
C LEU A 75 0.93 18.70 -5.58
N TRP A 76 1.74 19.58 -5.01
CA TRP A 76 2.36 20.67 -5.77
C TRP A 76 3.36 20.18 -6.81
N LEU A 77 4.11 19.11 -6.53
CA LEU A 77 5.00 18.50 -7.52
C LEU A 77 4.19 17.94 -8.70
N GLU A 78 3.10 17.23 -8.45
CA GLU A 78 2.20 16.73 -9.51
C GLU A 78 1.64 17.87 -10.36
N GLU A 79 1.12 18.93 -9.74
CA GLU A 79 0.61 20.12 -10.43
C GLU A 79 1.68 20.78 -11.33
N ARG A 80 2.91 20.93 -10.82
CA ARG A 80 4.01 21.54 -11.57
C ARG A 80 4.48 20.67 -12.73
N LEU A 81 4.57 19.35 -12.54
CA LEU A 81 4.96 18.44 -13.62
C LEU A 81 3.93 18.42 -14.75
N LEU A 82 2.63 18.50 -14.41
CA LEU A 82 1.56 18.62 -15.41
C LEU A 82 1.69 19.90 -16.23
N GLN A 83 2.00 21.03 -15.59
CA GLN A 83 2.23 22.31 -16.29
C GLN A 83 3.43 22.24 -17.25
N GLU A 84 4.56 21.69 -16.80
CA GLU A 84 5.78 21.55 -17.61
C GLU A 84 5.58 20.60 -18.80
N THR A 85 4.79 19.54 -18.62
CA THR A 85 4.51 18.57 -19.69
C THR A 85 3.48 19.11 -20.68
N GLY A 86 2.47 19.83 -20.20
CA GLY A 86 1.46 20.47 -21.06
C GLY A 86 1.97 21.68 -21.85
N SER A 87 3.04 22.35 -21.39
CA SER A 87 3.67 23.47 -22.10
C SER A 87 4.66 23.04 -23.20
N LYS A 88 4.93 21.74 -23.36
CA LYS A 88 5.79 21.18 -24.40
C LYS A 88 5.01 20.49 -25.54
N GLY A 89 3.70 20.71 -25.61
CA GLY A 89 2.82 20.25 -26.71
C GLY A 89 2.55 21.34 -27.73
#